data_AF-A0A368UIZ7-F1
#
_entry.id   AF-A0A368UIZ7-F1
#
_cell.length_a   1.000
_cell.length_b   1.000
_cell.length_c   1.000
_cell.angle_alpha   90.00
_cell.angle_beta   90.00
_cell.angle_gamma   90.00
#
_symmetry.space_group_name_H-M   'P 1'
#
loop_
_entity.id
_entity.type
_entity.pdbx_description
1 polymer ?
#
loop_
_entity_poly.entity_id
_entity_poly.type
_entity_poly.pdbx_seq_one_letter_code
_entity_poly.pdbx_strand_id
1 'polypeptide(L)'
;MNNNITTTNIGKSELKSLRKLAQNHNLKQVEFINYAIAYFKKTGINPADEIYSPREEINKLSHRVDQVIRFIKTQEEKKLNPLLDELILVNRKINDQLDGQINIDDFHQILRILKHIVEYSKMNHEVTLEKFEKTQKSMSVLPPRLDEIKEMLTISKELHGVLYQAVMNRSKLKGFKYEDVQKFQQAIERYNNTIGE
;
A
#
# COMPACT_ATOMS: atom_id res chain seq x y z
N MET A 1 -69.16 70.64 6.42
CA MET A 1 -68.11 70.01 7.24
C MET A 1 -67.81 70.96 8.38
N ASN A 2 -68.10 70.57 9.62
CA ASN A 2 -67.89 71.42 10.81
C ASN A 2 -66.39 71.65 11.01
N ASN A 3 -65.89 72.81 10.62
CA ASN A 3 -64.55 73.25 10.96
C ASN A 3 -64.58 73.81 12.38
N ASN A 4 -64.61 72.93 13.38
CA ASN A 4 -64.35 73.29 14.78
C ASN A 4 -62.85 73.58 14.92
N ILE A 5 -62.45 74.78 14.51
CA ILE A 5 -61.08 75.26 14.62
C ILE A 5 -60.82 75.56 16.10
N THR A 6 -59.80 74.92 16.67
CA THR A 6 -59.37 75.14 18.04
C THR A 6 -58.09 75.96 18.05
N THR A 7 -58.00 76.94 18.96
CA THR A 7 -56.80 77.78 19.10
C THR A 7 -55.82 77.11 20.05
N THR A 8 -54.55 76.97 19.64
CA THR A 8 -53.47 76.43 20.46
C THR A 8 -52.36 77.46 20.62
N ASN A 9 -51.82 77.57 21.83
CA ASN A 9 -50.69 78.46 22.10
C ASN A 9 -49.39 77.76 21.68
N ILE A 10 -48.67 78.38 20.75
CA ILE A 10 -47.38 77.90 20.24
C ILE A 10 -46.38 79.04 20.41
N GLY A 11 -45.17 78.73 20.88
CA GLY A 11 -44.11 79.74 21.00
C GLY A 11 -43.72 80.31 19.62
N LYS A 12 -43.20 81.54 19.61
CA LYS A 12 -42.89 82.26 18.37
C LYS A 12 -41.78 81.57 17.55
N SER A 13 -40.86 80.89 18.22
CA SER A 13 -39.76 80.13 17.59
C SER A 13 -40.29 78.86 16.93
N GLU A 14 -41.15 78.15 17.63
CA GLU A 14 -41.77 76.89 17.24
C GLU A 14 -42.73 77.10 16.05
N LEU A 15 -43.44 78.23 16.01
CA LEU A 15 -44.26 78.62 14.87
C LEU A 15 -43.43 78.82 13.59
N LYS A 16 -42.21 79.38 13.69
CA LYS A 16 -41.30 79.54 12.55
C LYS A 16 -40.82 78.17 12.05
N SER A 17 -40.48 77.27 12.97
CA SER A 17 -40.08 75.89 12.65
C SER A 17 -41.23 75.10 12.02
N LEU A 18 -42.44 75.19 12.57
CA LEU A 18 -43.64 74.56 12.02
C LEU A 18 -43.92 75.05 10.60
N ARG A 19 -43.80 76.36 10.35
CA ARG A 19 -43.96 76.94 9.00
C ARG A 19 -42.94 76.37 8.01
N LYS A 20 -41.68 76.27 8.43
CA LYS A 20 -40.61 75.70 7.59
C LYS A 20 -40.85 74.22 7.31
N LEU A 21 -41.26 73.44 8.31
CA LEU A 21 -41.56 72.01 8.15
C LEU A 21 -42.79 71.78 7.26
N ALA A 22 -43.88 72.52 7.48
CA ALA A 22 -45.07 72.44 6.65
C ALA A 22 -44.76 72.81 5.19
N GLN A 23 -43.94 73.84 4.96
CA GLN A 23 -43.49 74.22 3.63
C GLN A 23 -42.60 73.15 2.97
N ASN A 24 -41.67 72.54 3.72
CA ASN A 24 -40.81 71.45 3.20
C ASN A 24 -41.62 70.23 2.74
N HIS A 25 -42.78 70.00 3.34
CA HIS A 25 -43.68 68.89 3.00
C HIS A 25 -44.84 69.32 2.09
N ASN A 26 -44.86 70.57 1.59
CA ASN A 26 -45.94 71.13 0.76
C ASN A 26 -47.35 71.05 1.40
N LEU A 27 -47.44 71.24 2.71
CA LEU A 27 -48.69 71.18 3.48
C LEU A 27 -49.02 72.53 4.13
N LYS A 28 -50.31 72.79 4.37
CA LYS A 28 -50.71 73.93 5.23
C LYS A 28 -50.35 73.61 6.69
N GLN A 29 -50.09 74.65 7.49
CA GLN A 29 -49.72 74.50 8.92
C GLN A 29 -50.73 73.63 9.70
N VAL A 30 -52.02 73.84 9.48
CA VAL A 30 -53.09 73.09 10.15
C VAL A 30 -53.12 71.62 9.70
N GLU A 31 -52.92 71.37 8.41
CA GLU A 31 -52.89 70.01 7.84
C GLU A 31 -51.68 69.24 8.37
N PHE A 32 -50.50 69.89 8.44
CA PHE A 32 -49.29 69.31 9.01
C PHE A 32 -49.48 68.88 10.46
N ILE A 33 -50.10 69.72 11.30
CA ILE A 33 -50.40 69.37 12.71
C ILE A 33 -51.33 68.17 12.78
N ASN A 34 -52.42 68.15 11.99
CA ASN A 34 -53.37 67.04 11.98
C ASN A 34 -52.72 65.72 11.55
N TYR A 35 -51.85 65.76 10.53
CA TYR A 35 -51.11 64.58 10.09
C TYR A 35 -50.06 64.15 11.11
N ALA A 36 -49.38 65.08 11.79
CA ALA A 36 -48.43 64.75 12.85
C ALA A 36 -49.13 64.05 14.03
N ILE A 37 -50.28 64.57 14.46
CA ILE A 37 -51.10 63.93 15.51
C ILE A 37 -51.50 62.51 15.08
N ALA A 38 -51.98 62.35 13.85
CA ALA A 38 -52.34 61.03 13.31
C ALA A 38 -51.12 60.09 13.20
N TYR A 39 -49.95 60.63 12.86
CA TYR A 39 -48.69 59.89 12.76
C TYR A 39 -48.24 59.38 14.13
N PHE A 40 -48.18 60.24 15.15
CA PHE A 40 -47.81 59.82 16.51
C PHE A 40 -48.82 58.83 17.09
N LYS A 41 -50.13 59.04 16.85
CA LYS A 41 -51.18 58.11 17.27
C LYS A 41 -51.03 56.73 16.61
N LYS A 42 -50.58 56.66 15.35
CA LYS A 42 -50.38 55.40 14.62
C LYS A 42 -49.05 54.72 14.94
N THR A 43 -47.99 55.49 15.15
CA THR A 43 -46.63 54.95 15.38
C THR A 43 -46.37 54.62 16.85
N GLY A 44 -47.15 55.17 17.77
CA GLY A 44 -46.97 54.95 19.22
C GLY A 44 -45.70 55.60 19.78
N ILE A 45 -44.99 56.42 18.99
CA ILE A 45 -43.78 57.12 19.40
C ILE A 45 -44.19 58.31 20.26
N ASN A 46 -43.60 58.40 21.45
CA ASN A 46 -43.75 59.55 22.33
C ASN A 46 -42.86 60.71 21.84
N PRO A 47 -43.43 61.86 21.45
CA PRO A 47 -42.65 63.00 20.96
C PRO A 47 -41.79 63.69 22.03
N ALA A 48 -41.95 63.33 23.31
CA ALA A 48 -41.13 63.84 24.42
C ALA A 48 -39.89 62.97 24.70
N ASP A 49 -39.82 61.75 24.16
CA ASP A 49 -38.67 60.87 24.34
C ASP A 49 -37.55 61.22 23.34
N GLU A 50 -36.31 60.82 23.63
CA GLU A 50 -35.17 61.04 22.75
C GLU A 50 -35.38 60.30 21.42
N ILE A 51 -35.76 61.04 20.37
CA ILE A 51 -35.98 60.48 19.04
C ILE A 51 -34.62 60.23 18.39
N TYR A 52 -34.12 59.00 18.50
CA TYR A 52 -32.98 58.55 17.69
C TYR A 52 -33.39 58.55 16.21
N SER A 53 -32.58 59.20 15.37
CA SER A 53 -32.86 59.28 13.93
C SER A 53 -32.77 57.87 13.33
N PRO A 54 -33.85 57.31 12.73
CA PRO A 54 -33.80 55.97 12.13
C PRO A 54 -32.69 55.82 11.08
N ARG A 55 -32.28 56.93 10.46
CA ARG A 55 -31.15 56.97 9.52
C ARG A 55 -29.81 56.65 10.20
N GLU A 56 -29.57 57.15 11.41
CA GLU A 56 -28.33 56.90 12.14
C GLU A 56 -28.23 55.45 12.60
N GLU A 57 -29.33 54.87 13.07
CA GLU A 57 -29.45 53.46 13.43
C GLU A 57 -29.15 52.55 12.23
N ILE A 58 -29.75 52.83 11.07
CA ILE A 58 -29.51 52.09 9.82
C ILE A 58 -28.04 52.23 9.39
N ASN A 59 -27.44 53.42 9.49
CA ASN A 59 -26.04 53.63 9.15
C ASN A 59 -25.09 52.83 10.07
N LYS A 60 -25.36 52.81 11.38
CA LYS A 60 -24.61 51.99 12.34
C LYS A 60 -24.74 50.50 12.01
N LEU A 61 -25.94 50.05 11.68
CA LEU A 61 -26.18 48.66 11.28
C LEU A 61 -25.42 48.30 9.99
N SER A 62 -25.49 49.16 8.97
CA SER A 62 -24.76 48.98 7.71
C SER A 62 -23.26 48.85 7.95
N HIS A 63 -22.70 49.71 8.81
CA HIS A 63 -21.27 49.65 9.14
C HIS A 63 -20.87 48.34 9.83
N ARG A 64 -21.72 47.84 10.74
CA ARG A 64 -21.50 46.54 11.39
C ARG A 64 -21.57 45.38 10.39
N VAL A 65 -22.52 45.44 9.44
CA VAL A 65 -22.62 44.44 8.37
C VAL A 65 -21.37 44.44 7.50
N ASP A 66 -20.85 45.61 7.13
CA ASP A 66 -19.60 45.71 6.34
C ASP A 66 -18.38 45.15 7.09
N GLN A 67 -18.34 45.31 8.42
CA GLN A 67 -17.29 44.72 9.24
C GLN A 67 -17.38 43.19 9.26
N VAL A 68 -18.60 42.63 9.39
CA VAL A 68 -18.82 41.18 9.35
C VAL A 68 -18.43 40.61 7.99
N ILE A 69 -18.82 41.26 6.89
CA ILE A 69 -18.43 40.85 5.53
C ILE A 69 -16.92 40.85 5.38
N ARG A 70 -16.23 41.90 5.85
CA ARG A 70 -14.76 41.96 5.83
C ARG A 70 -14.11 40.86 6.65
N PHE A 71 -14.67 40.56 7.83
CA PHE A 71 -14.19 39.48 8.66
C PHE A 71 -14.30 38.13 7.95
N ILE A 72 -15.46 37.84 7.34
CA ILE A 72 -15.69 36.58 6.59
C ILE A 72 -14.68 36.46 5.45
N LYS A 73 -14.53 37.48 4.60
CA LYS A 73 -13.54 37.48 3.51
C LYS A 73 -12.13 37.22 4.02
N THR A 74 -11.76 37.86 5.13
CA THR A 74 -10.43 37.67 5.73
C THR A 74 -10.23 36.23 6.22
N GLN A 75 -11.25 35.59 6.80
CA GLN A 75 -11.16 34.19 7.22
C GLN A 75 -11.11 33.24 6.02
N GLU A 76 -11.88 33.50 4.96
CA GLU A 76 -11.82 32.73 3.72
C GLU A 76 -10.41 32.78 3.11
N GLU A 77 -9.85 33.99 2.94
CA GLU A 77 -8.53 34.18 2.33
C GLU A 77 -7.38 33.63 3.18
N LYS A 78 -7.43 33.84 4.52
CA LYS A 78 -6.30 33.47 5.38
C LYS A 78 -6.35 32.04 5.92
N LYS A 79 -7.52 31.40 5.93
CA LYS A 79 -7.68 30.05 6.51
C LYS A 79 -8.30 29.08 5.53
N LEU A 80 -9.48 29.39 5.01
CA LEU A 80 -10.25 28.40 4.24
C LEU A 80 -9.58 28.07 2.91
N ASN A 81 -9.11 29.08 2.16
CA ASN A 81 -8.41 28.87 0.89
C ASN A 81 -7.09 28.11 1.06
N PRO A 82 -6.19 28.48 2.01
CA PRO A 82 -4.99 27.69 2.27
C PRO A 82 -5.27 26.25 2.70
N LEU A 83 -6.31 26.02 3.51
CA LEU A 83 -6.70 24.66 3.91
C LEU A 83 -7.19 23.84 2.72
N LEU A 84 -7.93 24.46 1.79
CA LEU A 84 -8.35 23.80 0.55
C LEU A 84 -7.13 23.42 -0.30
N ASP A 85 -6.17 24.32 -0.44
CA ASP A 85 -4.93 24.07 -1.20
C ASP A 85 -4.10 22.94 -0.56
N GLU A 86 -3.95 22.94 0.78
CA GLU A 86 -3.32 21.85 1.52
C GLU A 86 -4.06 20.53 1.32
N LEU A 87 -5.40 20.53 1.39
CA LEU A 87 -6.20 19.32 1.21
C LEU A 87 -6.04 18.74 -0.19
N ILE A 88 -5.98 19.59 -1.23
CA ILE A 88 -5.72 19.17 -2.60
C ILE A 88 -4.32 18.55 -2.69
N LEU A 89 -3.31 19.16 -2.08
CA LEU A 89 -1.96 18.63 -2.05
C LEU A 89 -1.87 17.28 -1.34
N VAL A 90 -2.54 17.13 -0.20
CA VAL A 90 -2.61 15.87 0.56
C VAL A 90 -3.28 14.79 -0.27
N ASN A 91 -4.39 15.08 -0.95
CA ASN A 91 -5.06 14.12 -1.83
C ASN A 91 -4.14 13.67 -2.97
N ARG A 92 -3.43 14.60 -3.62
CA ARG A 92 -2.44 14.25 -4.66
C ARG A 92 -1.36 13.33 -4.10
N LYS A 93 -0.78 13.67 -2.95
CA LYS A 93 0.26 12.86 -2.31
C LYS A 93 -0.24 11.46 -1.94
N ILE A 94 -1.47 11.33 -1.45
CA ILE A 94 -2.08 10.03 -1.14
C ILE A 94 -2.24 9.21 -2.42
N ASN A 95 -2.75 9.81 -3.50
CA ASN A 95 -2.90 9.11 -4.77
C ASN A 95 -1.54 8.67 -5.34
N ASP A 96 -0.54 9.55 -5.34
CA ASP A 96 0.82 9.21 -5.77
C ASP A 96 1.42 8.06 -4.93
N GLN A 97 1.15 8.06 -3.61
CA GLN A 97 1.58 6.97 -2.73
C GLN A 97 0.85 5.66 -2.99
N LEU A 98 -0.45 5.70 -3.32
CA LEU A 98 -1.22 4.52 -3.66
C LEU A 98 -0.82 3.95 -5.03
N ASP A 99 -0.54 4.81 -6.01
CA ASP A 99 -0.07 4.39 -7.34
C ASP A 99 1.32 3.74 -7.27
N GLY A 100 2.16 4.14 -6.32
CA GLY A 100 3.46 3.53 -6.05
C GLY A 100 3.42 2.26 -5.19
N GLN A 101 2.25 1.87 -4.67
CA GLN A 101 2.11 0.63 -3.91
C GLN A 101 1.90 -0.56 -4.84
N ILE A 102 2.46 -1.72 -4.46
CA ILE A 102 2.25 -3.00 -5.13
C ILE A 102 0.74 -3.28 -5.09
N ASN A 103 0.10 -3.29 -6.26
CA ASN A 103 -1.34 -3.51 -6.34
C ASN A 103 -1.64 -5.01 -6.13
N ILE A 104 -2.89 -5.33 -5.81
CA ILE A 104 -3.37 -6.70 -5.64
C ILE A 104 -3.09 -7.54 -6.90
N ASP A 105 -3.16 -6.92 -8.09
CA ASP A 105 -2.85 -7.57 -9.36
C ASP A 105 -1.38 -7.98 -9.48
N ASP A 106 -0.45 -7.15 -8.97
CA ASP A 106 0.98 -7.48 -8.92
C ASP A 106 1.22 -8.66 -7.98
N PHE A 107 0.54 -8.70 -6.84
CA PHE A 107 0.54 -9.86 -5.93
C PHE A 107 0.04 -11.12 -6.62
N HIS A 108 -1.04 -11.04 -7.40
CA HIS A 108 -1.54 -12.19 -8.15
C HIS A 108 -0.54 -12.69 -9.21
N GLN A 109 0.15 -11.79 -9.91
CA GLN A 109 1.21 -12.17 -10.83
C GLN A 109 2.38 -12.86 -10.11
N ILE A 110 2.84 -12.29 -9.01
CA ILE A 110 3.90 -12.88 -8.18
C ILE A 110 3.48 -14.27 -7.68
N LEU A 111 2.26 -14.42 -7.15
CA LEU A 111 1.74 -15.71 -6.70
C LEU A 111 1.69 -16.74 -7.82
N ARG A 112 1.31 -16.33 -9.04
CA ARG A 112 1.29 -17.21 -10.22
C ARG A 112 2.70 -17.68 -10.59
N ILE A 113 3.67 -16.76 -10.60
CA ILE A 113 5.09 -17.08 -10.85
C ILE A 113 5.61 -18.04 -9.78
N LEU A 114 5.37 -17.73 -8.50
CA LEU A 114 5.79 -18.58 -7.38
C LEU A 114 5.21 -19.98 -7.49
N LYS A 115 3.93 -20.11 -7.88
CA LYS A 115 3.29 -21.41 -8.11
C LYS A 115 4.04 -22.23 -9.17
N HIS A 116 4.39 -21.62 -10.30
CA HIS A 116 5.13 -22.30 -11.36
C HIS A 116 6.55 -22.70 -10.93
N ILE A 117 7.24 -21.86 -10.16
CA ILE A 117 8.57 -22.18 -9.62
C ILE A 117 8.48 -23.39 -8.68
N VAL A 118 7.48 -23.43 -7.81
CA VAL A 118 7.26 -24.56 -6.89
C VAL A 118 6.97 -25.84 -7.68
N GLU A 119 6.10 -25.79 -8.69
CA GLU A 119 5.80 -26.94 -9.56
C GLU A 119 7.06 -27.45 -10.29
N TYR A 120 7.86 -26.54 -10.85
CA TYR A 120 9.11 -26.89 -11.51
C TYR A 120 10.12 -27.54 -10.55
N SER A 121 10.27 -26.99 -9.34
CA SER A 121 11.15 -27.56 -8.31
C SER A 121 10.73 -28.98 -7.90
N LYS A 122 9.42 -29.23 -7.79
CA LYS A 122 8.84 -30.53 -7.47
C LYS A 122 9.14 -31.55 -8.56
N MET A 123 8.92 -31.19 -9.82
CA MET A 123 9.26 -32.07 -10.96
C MET A 123 10.75 -32.41 -11.00
N ASN A 124 11.62 -31.42 -10.81
CA ASN A 124 13.07 -31.67 -10.77
C ASN A 124 13.47 -32.61 -9.64
N HIS A 125 12.85 -32.46 -8.46
CA HIS A 125 13.08 -33.35 -7.33
C HIS A 125 12.67 -34.79 -7.64
N GLU A 126 11.50 -34.98 -8.25
CA GLU A 126 10.98 -36.30 -8.65
C GLU A 126 11.91 -37.01 -9.65
N VAL A 127 12.39 -36.28 -10.68
CA VAL A 127 13.38 -36.81 -11.64
C VAL A 127 14.70 -37.16 -10.96
N THR A 128 15.11 -36.39 -9.96
CA THR A 128 16.34 -36.66 -9.20
C THR A 128 16.21 -37.92 -8.36
N LEU A 129 15.06 -38.12 -7.70
CA LEU A 129 14.75 -39.34 -6.96
C LEU A 129 14.73 -40.57 -7.88
N GLU A 130 14.09 -40.48 -9.04
CA GLU A 130 14.00 -41.61 -9.98
C GLU A 130 15.39 -42.05 -10.48
N LYS A 131 16.28 -41.09 -10.79
CA LYS A 131 17.67 -41.37 -11.17
C LYS A 131 18.47 -41.99 -10.03
N PHE A 132 18.25 -41.51 -8.80
CA PHE A 132 18.89 -42.06 -7.61
C PHE A 132 18.46 -43.51 -7.36
N GLU A 133 17.16 -43.81 -7.41
CA GLU A 133 16.64 -45.17 -7.24
C GLU A 133 17.19 -46.14 -8.28
N LYS A 134 17.23 -45.73 -9.56
CA LYS A 134 17.85 -46.53 -10.64
C LYS A 134 19.31 -46.84 -10.33
N THR A 135 20.06 -45.83 -9.90
CA THR A 135 21.48 -45.99 -9.54
C THR A 135 21.65 -46.91 -8.32
N GLN A 136 20.82 -46.74 -7.29
CA GLN A 136 20.82 -47.58 -6.09
C GLN A 136 20.55 -49.05 -6.44
N LYS A 137 19.58 -49.32 -7.33
CA LYS A 137 19.25 -50.67 -7.80
C LYS A 137 20.40 -51.29 -8.59
N SER A 138 21.13 -50.51 -9.39
CA SER A 138 22.34 -50.98 -10.07
C SER A 138 23.50 -51.21 -9.11
N MET A 139 23.63 -50.45 -8.04
CA MET A 139 24.65 -50.69 -7.02
C MET A 139 24.37 -51.94 -6.19
N SER A 140 23.10 -52.24 -5.88
CA SER A 140 22.76 -53.38 -5.02
C SER A 140 23.13 -54.75 -5.61
N VAL A 141 23.35 -54.83 -6.93
CA VAL A 141 23.82 -56.08 -7.59
C VAL A 141 25.33 -56.24 -7.60
N LEU A 142 26.11 -55.21 -7.24
CA LEU A 142 27.58 -55.29 -7.20
C LEU A 142 28.10 -56.17 -6.06
N PRO A 143 27.59 -56.11 -4.81
CA PRO A 143 28.05 -56.96 -3.73
C PRO A 143 27.99 -58.47 -4.03
N PRO A 144 26.85 -59.06 -4.46
CA PRO A 144 26.79 -60.49 -4.74
C PRO A 144 27.70 -60.90 -5.91
N ARG A 145 27.86 -60.04 -6.93
CA ARG A 145 28.81 -60.31 -8.02
C ARG A 145 30.26 -60.28 -7.58
N LEU A 146 30.61 -59.42 -6.62
CA LEU A 146 31.94 -59.41 -6.04
C LEU A 146 32.22 -60.70 -5.27
N ASP A 147 31.22 -61.24 -4.58
CA ASP A 147 31.34 -62.50 -3.86
C ASP A 147 31.47 -63.70 -4.83
N GLU A 148 30.68 -63.74 -5.91
CA GLU A 148 30.84 -64.74 -6.99
C GLU A 148 32.25 -64.70 -7.61
N ILE A 149 32.79 -63.50 -7.84
CA ILE A 149 34.16 -63.33 -8.37
C ILE A 149 35.20 -63.84 -7.37
N LYS A 150 35.02 -63.57 -6.07
CA LYS A 150 35.93 -64.08 -5.02
C LYS A 150 35.90 -65.60 -4.93
N GLU A 151 34.73 -66.23 -5.06
CA GLU A 151 34.59 -67.69 -5.10
C GLU A 151 35.30 -68.28 -6.32
N MET A 152 35.03 -67.75 -7.52
CA MET A 152 35.70 -68.16 -8.76
C MET A 152 37.22 -68.02 -8.67
N LEU A 153 37.70 -66.94 -8.04
CA LEU A 153 39.11 -66.72 -7.82
C LEU A 153 39.71 -67.80 -6.90
N THR A 154 39.00 -68.15 -5.83
CA THR A 154 39.41 -69.21 -4.89
C THR A 154 39.53 -70.55 -5.59
N ILE A 155 38.52 -70.93 -6.39
CA ILE A 155 38.54 -72.16 -7.20
C ILE A 155 39.72 -72.14 -8.18
N SER A 156 39.97 -70.99 -8.83
CA SER A 156 41.11 -70.84 -9.75
C SER A 156 42.45 -71.09 -9.04
N LYS A 157 42.62 -70.61 -7.80
CA LYS A 157 43.81 -70.90 -6.98
C LYS A 157 44.00 -72.39 -6.76
N GLU A 158 42.93 -73.07 -6.35
CA GLU A 158 42.95 -74.50 -6.06
C GLU A 158 43.31 -75.30 -7.30
N LEU A 159 42.66 -75.00 -8.44
CA LEU A 159 42.91 -75.66 -9.71
C LEU A 159 44.37 -75.43 -10.16
N HIS A 160 44.89 -74.22 -10.01
CA HIS A 160 46.28 -73.89 -10.33
C HIS A 160 47.26 -74.67 -9.43
N GLY A 161 46.96 -74.82 -8.14
CA GLY A 161 47.73 -75.65 -7.22
C GLY A 161 47.76 -77.13 -7.61
N VAL A 162 46.62 -77.69 -8.01
CA VAL A 162 46.53 -79.08 -8.50
C VAL A 162 47.34 -79.27 -9.78
N LEU A 163 47.23 -78.34 -10.72
CA LEU A 163 48.01 -78.37 -11.97
C LEU A 163 49.52 -78.31 -11.69
N TYR A 164 49.94 -77.44 -10.78
CA TYR A 164 51.34 -77.35 -10.36
C TYR A 164 51.85 -78.68 -9.80
N GLN A 165 51.09 -79.33 -8.91
CA GLN A 165 51.45 -80.64 -8.38
C GLN A 165 51.50 -81.72 -9.47
N ALA A 166 50.57 -81.70 -10.42
CA ALA A 166 50.56 -82.64 -11.55
C ALA A 166 51.78 -82.48 -12.47
N VAL A 167 52.18 -81.23 -12.77
CA VAL A 167 53.38 -80.92 -13.56
C VAL A 167 54.64 -81.37 -12.80
N MET A 168 54.72 -81.09 -11.51
CA MET A 168 55.83 -81.54 -10.67
C MET A 168 55.94 -83.07 -10.60
N ASN A 169 54.82 -83.79 -10.54
CA ASN A 169 54.81 -85.25 -10.61
C ASN A 169 55.27 -85.79 -11.98
N ARG A 170 54.93 -85.11 -13.08
CA ARG A 170 55.42 -85.46 -14.43
C ARG A 170 56.89 -85.12 -14.66
N SER A 171 57.42 -84.09 -14.00
CA SER A 171 58.85 -83.74 -14.09
C SER A 171 59.80 -84.82 -13.54
N LYS A 172 59.28 -85.79 -12.78
CA LYS A 172 60.00 -86.98 -12.29
C LYS A 172 60.15 -88.09 -13.35
N LEU A 173 59.52 -87.96 -14.53
CA LEU A 173 59.69 -88.86 -15.68
C LEU A 173 60.73 -88.27 -16.64
N LYS A 174 61.70 -89.10 -17.09
CA LYS A 174 62.82 -88.69 -17.97
C LYS A 174 62.30 -87.99 -19.23
N GLY A 175 62.61 -86.69 -19.36
CA GLY A 175 62.36 -85.90 -20.58
C GLY A 175 61.72 -84.51 -20.38
N PHE A 176 61.32 -84.14 -19.16
CA PHE A 176 60.67 -82.85 -18.90
C PHE A 176 61.71 -81.71 -18.73
N LYS A 177 61.54 -80.58 -19.42
CA LYS A 177 62.46 -79.43 -19.37
C LYS A 177 62.16 -78.52 -18.18
N TYR A 178 63.20 -78.10 -17.46
CA TYR A 178 63.13 -77.31 -16.22
C TYR A 178 62.53 -75.89 -16.42
N GLU A 179 62.56 -75.35 -17.65
CA GLU A 179 62.07 -74.01 -18.00
C GLU A 179 60.55 -73.85 -17.84
N ASP A 180 59.77 -74.92 -18.05
CA ASP A 180 58.31 -74.87 -17.92
C ASP A 180 57.87 -74.77 -16.46
N VAL A 181 58.67 -75.31 -15.55
CA VAL A 181 58.43 -75.22 -14.09
C VAL A 181 58.68 -73.79 -13.60
N GLN A 182 59.70 -73.11 -14.11
CA GLN A 182 60.00 -71.72 -13.74
C GLN A 182 58.96 -70.72 -14.27
N LYS A 183 58.45 -70.92 -15.49
CA LYS A 183 57.34 -70.09 -16.02
C LYS A 183 56.08 -70.24 -15.17
N PHE A 184 55.81 -71.45 -14.67
CA PHE A 184 54.72 -71.69 -13.73
C PHE A 184 54.95 -70.99 -12.38
N GLN A 185 56.16 -71.05 -11.82
CA GLN A 185 56.48 -70.33 -10.57
C GLN A 185 56.37 -68.81 -10.70
N GLN A 186 56.82 -68.22 -11.82
CA GLN A 186 56.64 -66.79 -12.08
C GLN A 186 55.16 -66.38 -12.22
N ALA A 187 54.31 -67.26 -12.75
CA ALA A 187 52.87 -67.03 -12.79
C ALA A 187 52.25 -67.02 -11.38
N ILE A 188 52.74 -67.89 -10.47
CA ILE A 188 52.32 -67.95 -9.06
C ILE A 188 52.71 -66.65 -8.32
N GLU A 189 53.93 -66.15 -8.51
CA GLU A 189 54.37 -64.90 -7.87
C GLU A 189 53.58 -63.67 -8.33
N ARG A 190 53.32 -63.54 -9.64
CA ARG A 190 52.50 -62.45 -10.18
C ARG A 190 51.07 -62.49 -9.64
N TYR A 191 50.50 -63.68 -9.55
CA TYR A 191 49.14 -63.89 -9.10
C TYR A 191 48.96 -63.61 -7.59
N ASN A 192 49.95 -63.93 -6.76
CA ASN A 192 49.90 -63.62 -5.33
C ASN A 192 50.06 -62.12 -5.03
N ASN A 193 50.86 -61.39 -5.80
CA ASN A 193 51.02 -59.94 -5.64
C ASN A 193 49.75 -59.15 -6.03
N THR A 194 48.91 -59.66 -6.92
CA THR A 194 47.63 -59.02 -7.30
C THR A 194 46.49 -59.22 -6.31
N ILE A 195 46.66 -60.07 -5.29
CA ILE A 195 45.64 -60.37 -4.27
C ILE A 195 46.11 -59.93 -2.87
N GLY A 196 47.37 -59.51 -2.73
CA GLY A 196 47.95 -59.01 -1.47
C GLY A 196 47.75 -57.51 -1.20
N GLU A 197 47.16 -56.76 -2.15
CA GLU A 197 46.63 -55.40 -1.98
C GLU A 197 45.10 -55.42 -2.07
#